data_AF-A0A1G2RDH5-F1
#
_entry.id   AF-A0A1G2RDH5-F1
#
_cell.length_a   1.000
_cell.length_b   1.000
_cell.length_c   1.000
_cell.angle_alpha   90.00
_cell.angle_beta   90.00
_cell.angle_gamma   90.00
#
_symmetry.space_group_name_H-M   'P 1'
#
loop_
_entity.id
_entity.type
_entity.pdbx_description
1 polymer ?
#
loop_
_entity_poly.entity_id
_entity_poly.type
_entity_poly.pdbx_seq_one_letter_code
_entity_poly.pdbx_strand_id
1 'polypeptide(L)'
;MKKSIFIILGLAAVSLLQVSFFPHFSLAGWVPNLVLIFLAATAFFSSATTGVAAALTGGFLLDAYSSMSFGFWIILSLALFLAVRHILRNYVWIPRYI
;
A
#
# COMPACT_ATOMS: atom_id res chain seq x y z
N MET A 1 -10.94 -13.94 4.36
CA MET A 1 -9.90 -14.76 3.70
C MET A 1 -9.79 -14.48 2.21
N LYS A 2 -10.84 -14.74 1.39
CA LYS A 2 -10.79 -14.50 -0.07
C LYS A 2 -10.32 -13.09 -0.46
N LYS A 3 -10.91 -12.04 0.14
CA LYS A 3 -10.53 -10.63 -0.14
C LYS A 3 -9.07 -10.30 0.20
N SER A 4 -8.54 -10.84 1.30
CA SER A 4 -7.17 -10.59 1.75
C SER A 4 -6.14 -11.21 0.80
N ILE A 5 -6.44 -12.39 0.24
CA ILE A 5 -5.59 -13.04 -0.76
C ILE A 5 -5.49 -12.18 -2.03
N PHE A 6 -6.62 -11.65 -2.52
CA PHE A 6 -6.60 -10.77 -3.70
C PHE A 6 -5.80 -9.49 -3.46
N ILE A 7 -5.86 -8.91 -2.25
CA ILE A 7 -5.06 -7.72 -1.90
C ILE A 7 -3.56 -8.04 -1.91
N ILE A 8 -3.16 -9.18 -1.35
CA ILE A 8 -1.76 -9.62 -1.32
C ILE A 8 -1.26 -9.91 -2.74
N LEU A 9 -2.04 -10.62 -3.55
CA LEU A 9 -1.70 -10.87 -4.95
C LEU A 9 -1.61 -9.57 -5.76
N GLY A 10 -2.53 -8.63 -5.52
CA GLY A 10 -2.51 -7.30 -6.12
C GLY A 10 -1.24 -6.53 -5.75
N LEU A 11 -0.85 -6.52 -4.47
CA LEU A 11 0.39 -5.90 -4.01
C LEU A 11 1.62 -6.51 -4.68
N ALA A 12 1.69 -7.84 -4.79
CA ALA A 12 2.79 -8.52 -5.47
C ALA A 12 2.86 -8.15 -6.96
N ALA A 13 1.73 -8.12 -7.65
CA ALA A 13 1.68 -7.72 -9.06
C ALA A 13 2.09 -6.25 -9.24
N VAL A 14 1.59 -5.34 -8.40
CA VAL A 14 1.93 -3.92 -8.43
C VAL A 14 3.41 -3.69 -8.12
N SER A 15 3.98 -4.40 -7.13
CA SER A 15 5.41 -4.28 -6.83
C SER A 15 6.29 -4.74 -7.99
N LEU A 16 5.93 -5.85 -8.65
CA LEU A 16 6.66 -6.34 -9.82
C LEU A 16 6.57 -5.36 -10.99
N LEU A 17 5.39 -4.80 -11.26
CA LEU A 17 5.23 -3.78 -12.29
C LEU A 17 6.05 -2.52 -11.98
N GLN A 18 6.03 -2.07 -10.72
CA GLN A 18 6.78 -0.89 -10.29
C GLN A 18 8.29 -1.08 -10.47
N VAL A 19 8.82 -2.27 -10.22
CA VAL A 19 10.26 -2.55 -10.31
C VAL A 19 10.69 -2.83 -11.75
N SER A 20 9.86 -3.54 -12.52
CA SER A 20 10.26 -4.03 -13.86
C SER A 20 9.89 -3.09 -15.01
N PHE A 21 8.81 -2.32 -14.91
CA PHE A 21 8.30 -1.53 -16.04
C PHE A 21 8.37 -0.02 -15.79
N PHE A 22 7.92 0.43 -14.62
CA PHE A 22 7.79 1.86 -14.34
C PHE A 22 9.08 2.69 -14.33
N PRO A 23 10.29 2.15 -14.07
CA PRO A 23 11.51 2.92 -14.22
C PRO A 23 11.72 3.44 -15.66
N HIS A 24 11.15 2.76 -16.66
CA HIS A 24 11.20 3.17 -18.07
C HIS A 24 10.21 4.30 -18.41
N PHE A 25 9.22 4.56 -17.56
CA PHE A 25 8.17 5.57 -17.77
C PHE A 25 8.29 6.73 -16.77
N SER A 26 9.52 7.07 -16.35
CA SER A 26 9.74 8.16 -15.41
C SER A 26 9.18 9.49 -15.95
N LEU A 27 8.34 10.15 -15.15
CA LEU A 27 7.79 11.47 -15.47
C LEU A 27 8.76 12.51 -14.89
N ALA A 28 9.48 13.22 -15.76
CA ALA A 28 10.50 14.20 -15.36
C ALA A 28 11.55 13.64 -14.37
N GLY A 29 11.93 12.37 -14.52
CA GLY A 29 12.89 11.68 -13.64
C GLY A 29 12.31 11.18 -12.33
N TRP A 30 11.00 11.34 -12.10
CA TRP A 30 10.30 10.84 -10.92
C TRP A 30 9.40 9.65 -11.26
N VAL A 31 9.40 8.64 -10.38
CA VAL A 31 8.55 7.45 -10.48
C VAL A 31 7.68 7.36 -9.24
N PRO A 32 6.34 7.49 -9.36
CA PRO A 32 5.43 7.36 -8.23
C PRO A 32 5.50 5.95 -7.61
N ASN A 33 5.42 5.88 -6.27
CA ASN A 33 5.37 4.60 -5.57
C ASN A 33 3.94 4.03 -5.60
N LEU A 34 3.67 3.19 -6.59
CA LEU A 34 2.38 2.53 -6.81
C LEU A 34 1.99 1.62 -5.66
N VAL A 35 2.95 0.97 -5.00
CA VAL A 35 2.67 0.10 -3.84
C VAL A 35 2.08 0.93 -2.70
N LEU A 36 2.64 2.11 -2.40
CA LEU A 36 2.09 3.01 -1.38
C LEU A 36 0.72 3.57 -1.77
N ILE A 37 0.50 3.90 -3.04
CA ILE A 37 -0.80 4.36 -3.53
C ILE A 37 -1.85 3.26 -3.36
N PHE A 38 -1.53 2.04 -3.80
CA PHE A 38 -2.39 0.88 -3.63
C PHE A 38 -2.69 0.63 -2.15
N LEU A 39 -1.67 0.73 -1.29
CA LEU A 39 -1.81 0.58 0.15
C LEU A 39 -2.75 1.63 0.75
N ALA A 40 -2.59 2.90 0.40
CA ALA A 40 -3.47 3.97 0.85
C ALA A 40 -4.92 3.71 0.42
N ALA A 41 -5.15 3.21 -0.79
CA ALA A 41 -6.48 2.81 -1.26
C ALA A 41 -7.08 1.67 -0.41
N THR A 42 -6.26 0.71 0.05
CA THR A 42 -6.78 -0.36 0.94
C THR A 42 -7.34 0.18 2.26
N ALA A 43 -6.92 1.36 2.73
CA ALA A 43 -7.44 1.96 3.96
C ALA A 43 -8.95 2.27 3.88
N PHE A 44 -9.46 2.56 2.68
CA PHE A 44 -10.87 2.89 2.42
C PHE A 44 -11.77 1.64 2.43
N PHE A 45 -11.30 0.52 1.84
CA PHE A 45 -12.17 -0.61 1.51
C PHE A 45 -11.93 -1.88 2.34
N SER A 46 -10.80 -1.97 3.05
CA SER A 46 -10.41 -3.18 3.78
C SER A 46 -10.74 -3.12 5.28
N SER A 47 -10.76 -4.28 5.95
CA SER A 47 -10.76 -4.34 7.41
C SER A 47 -9.41 -3.89 7.97
N ALA A 48 -9.38 -3.42 9.22
CA ALA A 48 -8.13 -2.98 9.86
C ALA A 48 -7.07 -4.09 9.85
N THR A 49 -7.46 -5.32 10.18
CA THR A 49 -6.57 -6.49 10.17
C THR A 49 -6.03 -6.81 8.78
N THR A 50 -6.88 -6.75 7.74
CA THR A 50 -6.46 -7.01 6.36
C THR A 50 -5.52 -5.91 5.86
N GLY A 51 -5.81 -4.66 6.18
CA GLY A 51 -4.97 -3.53 5.77
C GLY A 51 -3.63 -3.48 6.50
N VAL A 52 -3.57 -3.88 7.78
CA VAL A 52 -2.29 -4.07 8.49
C VAL A 52 -1.47 -5.19 7.85
N ALA A 53 -2.10 -6.33 7.54
CA ALA A 53 -1.40 -7.41 6.83
C ALA A 53 -0.90 -6.94 5.46
N ALA A 54 -1.71 -6.17 4.72
CA ALA A 54 -1.31 -5.58 3.45
C ALA A 54 -0.14 -4.59 3.61
N ALA A 55 -0.11 -3.79 4.68
CA ALA A 55 0.97 -2.85 4.97
C ALA A 55 2.29 -3.55 5.29
N LEU A 56 2.23 -4.63 6.07
CA LEU A 56 3.40 -5.47 6.35
C LEU A 56 3.92 -6.12 5.07
N THR A 57 3.05 -6.76 4.28
CA THR A 57 3.46 -7.43 3.04
C THR A 57 3.96 -6.43 1.98
N GLY A 58 3.24 -5.33 1.76
CA GLY A 58 3.63 -4.31 0.79
C GLY A 58 4.94 -3.61 1.16
N GLY A 59 5.11 -3.29 2.44
CA GLY A 59 6.37 -2.75 2.96
C GLY A 59 7.53 -3.73 2.83
N PHE A 60 7.30 -5.02 3.14
CA PHE A 60 8.31 -6.07 2.95
C PHE A 60 8.74 -6.21 1.48
N LEU A 61 7.78 -6.19 0.54
CA LEU A 61 8.08 -6.22 -0.88
C LEU A 61 8.88 -4.99 -1.33
N LEU A 62 8.55 -3.80 -0.84
CA LEU A 62 9.33 -2.59 -1.12
C LEU A 62 10.75 -2.66 -0.54
N ASP A 63 10.90 -3.15 0.69
CA ASP A 63 12.22 -3.36 1.29
C ASP A 63 13.06 -4.35 0.45
N ALA A 64 12.45 -5.40 -0.09
CA ALA A 64 13.13 -6.40 -0.91
C ALA A 64 13.68 -5.85 -2.24
N TYR A 65 13.06 -4.81 -2.80
CA TYR A 65 13.43 -4.24 -4.10
C TYR A 65 14.05 -2.85 -4.02
N SER A 66 14.18 -2.27 -2.82
CA SER A 66 14.77 -0.94 -2.63
C SER A 66 16.21 -1.02 -2.12
N SER A 67 16.98 0.05 -2.31
CA SER A 67 18.31 0.20 -1.73
C SER A 67 18.31 0.73 -0.29
N MET A 68 17.14 0.88 0.33
CA MET A 68 17.01 1.38 1.71
C MET A 68 17.30 0.27 2.72
N SER A 69 17.53 0.66 3.98
CA SER A 69 17.69 -0.31 5.07
C SER A 69 16.42 -1.16 5.25
N PHE A 70 16.61 -2.46 5.45
CA PHE A 70 15.52 -3.39 5.69
C PHE A 70 14.65 -2.93 6.87
N GLY A 71 13.33 -2.89 6.68
CA GLY A 71 12.36 -2.41 7.66
C GLY A 71 11.91 -0.97 7.45
N PHE A 72 12.61 -0.18 6.62
CA PHE A 72 12.22 1.21 6.35
C PHE A 72 10.82 1.28 5.72
N TRP A 73 10.58 0.53 4.65
CA TRP A 73 9.29 0.56 3.96
C TRP A 73 8.21 -0.16 4.73
N ILE A 74 8.53 -1.18 5.53
CA ILE A 74 7.57 -1.80 6.46
C ILE A 74 7.01 -0.77 7.43
N ILE A 75 7.88 -0.02 8.13
CA ILE A 75 7.47 0.98 9.11
C ILE A 75 6.68 2.09 8.42
N LEU A 76 7.17 2.59 7.29
CA LEU A 76 6.50 3.66 6.55
C LEU A 76 5.12 3.23 6.03
N SER A 77 5.00 2.02 5.49
CA SER A 77 3.73 1.47 5.00
C SER A 77 2.73 1.32 6.13
N LEU A 78 3.17 0.82 7.29
CA LEU A 78 2.31 0.68 8.47
C LEU A 78 1.83 2.05 8.96
N ALA A 79 2.74 3.02 9.08
CA ALA A 79 2.43 4.38 9.49
C ALA A 79 1.43 5.04 8.52
N LEU A 80 1.66 4.91 7.21
CA LEU A 80 0.77 5.43 6.17
C LEU A 80 -0.63 4.84 6.30
N PHE A 81 -0.74 3.51 6.37
CA PHE A 81 -2.05 2.84 6.48
C PHE A 81 -2.81 3.30 7.73
N LEU A 82 -2.14 3.35 8.88
CA LEU A 82 -2.76 3.76 10.15
C LEU A 82 -3.16 5.24 10.11
N ALA A 83 -2.32 6.12 9.59
CA ALA A 83 -2.62 7.54 9.46
C ALA A 83 -3.83 7.77 8.54
N VAL A 84 -3.84 7.19 7.35
CA VAL A 84 -4.95 7.31 6.40
C VAL A 84 -6.23 6.74 7.03
N ARG A 85 -6.17 5.55 7.63
CA ARG A 85 -7.35 4.95 8.26
C ARG A 85 -7.88 5.76 9.44
N HIS A 86 -6.99 6.37 10.23
CA HIS A 86 -7.38 7.25 11.32
C HIS A 86 -8.11 8.48 10.79
N ILE A 87 -7.57 9.12 9.74
CA ILE A 87 -8.22 10.26 9.07
C ILE A 87 -9.60 9.85 8.56
N LEU A 88 -9.70 8.73 7.85
CA LEU A 88 -10.97 8.27 7.29
C LEU A 88 -12.02 7.94 8.36
N ARG A 89 -11.61 7.42 9.52
CA ARG A 89 -12.54 7.10 10.60
C ARG A 89 -13.06 8.33 11.34
N ASN A 90 -12.22 9.36 11.51
CA ASN A 90 -12.53 10.49 12.38
C ASN A 90 -13.04 11.71 11.60
N TYR A 91 -12.62 11.89 10.35
CA TYR A 91 -12.90 13.10 9.57
C TYR A 91 -13.82 12.85 8.37
N VAL A 92 -13.87 11.62 7.85
CA VAL A 92 -14.72 11.30 6.71
C VAL A 92 -15.99 10.61 7.20
N TRP A 93 -17.07 11.38 7.33
CA TRP A 93 -18.40 10.78 7.48
C TRP A 93 -18.78 10.14 6.14
N ILE A 94 -18.72 8.81 6.06
CA ILE A 94 -19.25 8.06 4.93
C ILE A 94 -20.74 7.83 5.22
N PRO A 95 -21.67 8.55 4.56
CA PRO A 95 -23.08 8.29 4.74
C PRO A 95 -23.35 6.86 4.27
N ARG A 96 -23.80 5.99 5.18
CA ARG A 96 -24.36 4.70 4.77
C ARG A 96 -25.79 4.96 4.34
N TYR A 97 -25.98 5.35 3.08
CA TYR A 97 -27.29 5.22 2.45
C TYR A 97 -27.53 3.72 2.29
N ILE A 98 -28.31 3.17 3.22
CA ILE A 98 -28.87 1.82 3.18
C ILE A 98 -29.94 1.78 2.09
#